data_AF-A0A1D2YW09-F1
#
_entry.id   AF-A0A1D2YW09-F1
#
_cell.length_a   1.000
_cell.length_b   1.000
_cell.length_c   1.000
_cell.angle_alpha   90.00
_cell.angle_beta   90.00
_cell.angle_gamma   90.00
#
_symmetry.space_group_name_H-M   'P 1'
#
loop_
_entity.id
_entity.type
_entity.pdbx_description
1 polymer ?
#
loop_
_entity_poly.entity_id
_entity_poly.type
_entity_poly.pdbx_seq_one_letter_code
_entity_poly.pdbx_strand_id
1 'polypeptide(L)' 'MKDIIMATLSGGIVGFLFGLLRLPIPAPPALSGVMGVFGVYLGFQIYKLFF' A
#
# COMPACT_ATOMS: atom_id res chain seq x y z
N MET A 1 16.12 1.83 -1.75
CA MET A 1 15.48 3.14 -2.05
C MET A 1 14.86 3.18 -3.44
N LYS A 2 15.57 2.74 -4.48
CA LYS A 2 15.02 2.62 -5.85
C LYS A 2 13.67 1.89 -5.89
N ASP A 3 13.58 0.75 -5.21
CA ASP A 3 12.38 -0.09 -5.21
C ASP A 3 11.19 0.58 -4.50
N ILE A 4 11.45 1.36 -3.44
CA ILE A 4 10.41 2.12 -2.72
C ILE A 4 9.82 3.17 -3.66
N ILE A 5 10.67 3.95 -4.33
CA ILE A 5 10.24 5.00 -5.27
C ILE A 5 9.45 4.37 -6.43
N MET A 6 9.96 3.28 -7.00
CA MET A 6 9.28 2.56 -8.09
C MET A 6 7.94 1.97 -7.65
N ALA A 7 7.85 1.39 -6.44
CA ALA A 7 6.61 0.83 -5.91
C ALA A 7 5.57 1.93 -5.64
N THR A 8 5.97 3.06 -5.04
CA THR A 8 5.08 4.20 -4.80
C THR A 8 4.56 4.79 -6.10
N LEU A 9 5.44 5.00 -7.10
CA LEU A 9 5.03 5.52 -8.41
C LEU A 9 4.11 4.55 -9.15
N SER A 10 4.47 3.26 -9.18
CA SER A 10 3.66 2.24 -9.86
C SER A 10 2.29 2.11 -9.22
N GLY A 11 2.22 2.05 -7.88
CA GLY A 11 0.95 2.00 -7.15
C GLY A 11 0.10 3.26 -7.36
N GLY A 12 0.72 4.44 -7.37
CA GLY A 12 0.05 5.71 -7.65
C GLY A 12 -0.52 5.78 -9.07
N ILE A 13 0.26 5.38 -10.07
CA ILE A 13 -0.18 5.32 -11.48
C ILE A 13 -1.33 4.34 -11.65
N VAL A 14 -1.23 3.12 -11.10
CA VAL A 14 -2.29 2.11 -11.17
C VAL A 14 -3.57 2.62 -10.49
N GLY A 15 -3.45 3.19 -9.28
CA GLY A 15 -4.61 3.77 -8.57
C GLY A 15 -5.28 4.90 -9.36
N PHE A 16 -4.47 5.80 -9.94
CA PHE A 16 -4.97 6.89 -10.78
C PHE A 16 -5.69 6.37 -12.03
N LEU A 17 -5.11 5.41 -12.74
CA LEU A 17 -5.72 4.82 -13.95
C LEU A 17 -7.04 4.11 -13.64
N PHE A 18 -7.12 3.39 -12.53
CA PHE A 18 -8.36 2.71 -12.13
C PHE A 18 -9.45 3.72 -11.76
N GLY A 19 -9.10 4.80 -11.05
CA GLY A 19 -10.01 5.92 -10.79
C GLY A 19 -10.48 6.61 -12.07
N LEU A 20 -9.55 6.86 -13.01
CA LEU A 20 -9.83 7.50 -14.29
C LEU A 20 -10.78 6.66 -15.16
N LEU A 21 -10.54 5.34 -15.23
CA LEU A 21 -11.35 4.39 -15.99
C LEU A 21 -12.62 3.92 -15.25
N ARG A 22 -12.84 4.40 -14.01
CA ARG A 22 -13.95 3.99 -13.13
C ARG A 22 -14.01 2.47 -12.92
N LEU A 23 -12.85 1.83 -12.89
CA LEU A 23 -12.73 0.40 -12.64
C LEU A 23 -12.72 0.14 -11.12
N PRO A 24 -13.21 -1.03 -10.66
CA PRO A 24 -13.06 -1.42 -9.27
C PRO A 24 -11.57 -1.52 -8.92
N ILE A 25 -11.16 -0.80 -7.89
CA ILE A 25 -9.76 -0.71 -7.46
C ILE A 25 -9.32 -2.06 -6.86
N PRO A 26 -8.18 -2.64 -7.26
CA PRO A 26 -7.71 -3.92 -6.73
C PRO A 26 -7.10 -3.80 -5.33
N ALA A 27 -6.70 -2.59 -4.93
CA ALA A 27 -6.17 -2.28 -3.60
C ALA A 27 -7.30 -2.01 -2.59
N PRO A 28 -7.03 -2.05 -1.27
CA PRO A 28 -8.02 -1.72 -0.25
C PRO A 28 -8.66 -0.35 -0.54
N PRO A 29 -9.98 -0.29 -0.80
CA PRO A 29 -10.63 0.94 -1.26
C PRO A 29 -10.82 1.98 -0.15
N ALA A 30 -10.76 1.55 1.11
CA ALA A 30 -10.90 2.40 2.28
C ALA A 30 -9.54 2.63 2.96
N LEU A 31 -9.34 3.84 3.50
CA LEU A 31 -8.16 4.19 4.27
C LEU A 31 -7.96 3.24 5.46
N SER A 32 -9.04 2.77 6.09
CA SER A 32 -8.99 1.79 7.18
C SER A 32 -8.33 0.47 6.76
N GLY A 33 -8.58 -0.01 5.54
CA GLY A 33 -7.94 -1.20 4.99
C GLY A 33 -6.44 -1.00 4.75
N VAL A 34 -6.05 0.16 4.22
CA VAL A 34 -4.63 0.53 4.05
C VAL A 34 -3.91 0.60 5.39
N MET A 35 -4.53 1.22 6.40
CA MET A 35 -3.99 1.29 7.75
C MET A 35 -3.87 -0.09 8.41
N GLY A 36 -4.78 -1.02 8.12
CA GLY A 36 -4.68 -2.41 8.57
C GLY A 36 -3.43 -3.11 8.05
N VAL A 37 -3.15 -3.04 6.75
CA VAL A 37 -1.93 -3.63 6.14
C VAL A 37 -0.67 -2.97 6.70
N PHE A 38 -0.68 -1.65 6.85
CA PHE A 38 0.42 -0.91 7.45
C PHE A 38 0.67 -1.33 8.91
N GLY A 39 -0.38 -1.49 9.71
CA GLY A 39 -0.30 -1.96 11.09
C GLY A 39 0.28 -3.37 11.21
N VAL A 40 -0.09 -4.29 10.31
CA VAL A 40 0.50 -5.65 10.25
C VAL A 40 2.00 -5.58 9.97
N TYR A 41 2.42 -4.78 8.99
CA TYR A 41 3.84 -4.60 8.69
C TYR A 41 4.60 -3.99 9.88
N LEU A 42 4.07 -2.92 10.49
CA LEU A 42 4.69 -2.32 11.67
C LEU A 42 4.78 -3.29 12.84
N GLY A 43 3.72 -4.05 13.14
CA GLY A 43 3.74 -5.06 14.19
C GLY A 43 4.84 -6.10 13.98
N PHE A 44 5.05 -6.53 12.73
CA PHE A 44 6.15 -7.44 12.38
C PHE A 44 7.54 -6.80 12.53
N GLN A 45 7.69 -5.53 12.16
CA GLN A 45 8.96 -4.81 12.37
C GLN A 45 9.26 -4.63 13.86
N ILE A 46 8.25 -4.35 14.68
CA ILE A 46 8.36 -4.27 16.13
C ILE A 46 8.81 -5.63 16.67
N TYR A 47 8.17 -6.73 16.25
CA TYR A 47 8.59 -8.07 16.65
C TYR A 47 10.07 -8.34 16.34
N LYS A 48 10.53 -8.02 15.12
CA LYS A 48 11.93 -8.13 14.70
C LYS A 48 12.92 -7.28 15.50
N LEU A 49 12.46 -6.24 16.17
CA LEU A 49 13.30 -5.43 17.04
C LEU A 49 13.62 -6.15 18.36
N PHE A 50 12.71 -7.01 18.83
CA PHE A 50 12.82 -7.69 20.12
C PHE A 50 13.25 -9.17 20.00
N PHE A 51 13.04 -9.79 18.84
CA PHE A 51 13.37 -11.19 18.53
C PHE A 51 14.07 -11.29 17.18
#